data_AF-A0A9E3XY58-F1
#
_entry.id   AF-A0A9E3XY58-F1
#
_cell.length_a   1.000
_cell.length_b   1.000
_cell.length_c   1.000
_cell.angle_alpha   90.00
_cell.angle_beta   90.00
_cell.angle_gamma   90.00
#
_symmetry.space_group_name_H-M   'P 1'
#
loop_
_entity.id
_entity.type
_entity.pdbx_description
1 polymer ?
#
loop_
_entity_poly.entity_id
_entity_poly.type
_entity_poly.pdbx_seq_one_letter_code
_entity_poly.pdbx_strand_id
1 'polypeptide(L)'
;EYALYPLLGWIVVVAAPVLYDRLTTAQLVLLVAGGLLYTVGIPVLVRERPDPWPRTFGYHEIWHGFTVAAGACHFAVVALLVTA
;
A
#
# COMPACT_ATOMS: atom_id res chain seq x y z
N GLU A 1 2.85 -4.20 18.30
CA GLU A 1 3.65 -3.10 17.72
C GLU A 1 3.45 -2.98 16.20
N TYR A 2 3.45 -4.09 15.44
CA TYR A 2 3.15 -4.10 13.98
C TYR A 2 1.69 -3.82 13.58
N ALA A 3 0.72 -3.99 14.48
CA ALA A 3 -0.70 -3.87 14.18
C ALA A 3 -1.17 -2.41 13.95
N LEU A 4 -0.42 -1.42 14.43
CA LEU A 4 -0.82 -0.01 14.30
C LEU A 4 -0.78 0.46 12.84
N TYR A 5 0.16 -0.06 12.05
CA TYR A 5 0.39 0.32 10.66
C TYR A 5 -0.76 -0.05 9.70
N PRO A 6 -1.28 -1.29 9.69
CA PRO A 6 -2.49 -1.59 8.92
C PRO A 6 -3.71 -0.82 9.41
N LEU A 7 -3.87 -0.62 10.73
CA LEU A 7 -4.99 0.16 11.26
C LEU A 7 -4.98 1.60 10.74
N LEU A 8 -3.81 2.25 10.72
CA LEU A 8 -3.64 3.57 10.11
C LEU A 8 -3.88 3.56 8.60
N GLY A 9 -3.40 2.54 7.88
CA GLY A 9 -3.62 2.42 6.43
C GLY A 9 -5.09 2.26 6.04
N TRP A 10 -5.89 1.59 6.87
CA TRP A 10 -7.31 1.34 6.61
C TRP A 10 -8.24 2.54 6.90
N ILE A 11 -7.70 3.66 7.40
CA ILE A 11 -8.49 4.89 7.57
C ILE A 11 -9.09 5.39 6.25
N VAL A 12 -8.50 4.99 5.11
CA VAL A 12 -9.03 5.25 3.77
C VAL A 12 -10.43 4.69 3.57
N VAL A 13 -10.80 3.59 4.24
CA VAL A 13 -12.15 2.99 4.16
C VAL A 13 -13.18 3.91 4.83
N VAL A 14 -12.80 4.54 5.94
CA VAL A 14 -13.65 5.54 6.62
C VAL A 14 -13.82 6.78 5.74
N ALA A 15 -12.75 7.18 5.05
CA ALA A 15 -12.78 8.30 4.11
C ALA A 15 -13.44 7.98 2.76
N ALA A 16 -13.81 6.72 2.49
CA ALA A 16 -14.26 6.26 1.18
C ALA A 16 -15.42 7.07 0.57
N PRO A 17 -16.46 7.49 1.32
CA PRO A 17 -17.54 8.31 0.75
C PRO A 17 -17.02 9.62 0.18
N VAL A 18 -16.17 10.32 0.94
CA VAL A 18 -15.58 11.60 0.52
C VAL A 18 -14.62 11.40 -0.66
N LEU A 19 -13.84 10.33 -0.63
CA LEU A 19 -12.88 10.03 -1.70
C LEU A 19 -13.59 9.68 -3.01
N TYR A 20 -14.71 8.97 -2.95
CA TYR A 20 -15.48 8.60 -4.14
C TYR A 20 -16.03 9.83 -4.87
N ASP A 21 -16.50 10.82 -4.13
CA ASP A 21 -17.06 12.05 -4.71
C ASP A 21 -15.99 13.02 -5.23
N ARG A 22 -14.75 12.90 -4.75
CA ARG A 22 -13.67 13.86 -5.00
C ARG A 22 -12.60 13.37 -5.96
N LEU A 23 -12.44 12.05 -6.09
CA LEU A 23 -11.39 11.44 -6.90
C LEU A 23 -11.96 10.92 -8.23
N THR A 24 -11.16 11.07 -9.27
CA THR A 24 -11.41 10.41 -10.56
C THR A 24 -11.28 8.89 -10.41
N THR A 25 -11.85 8.15 -11.37
CA THR A 25 -11.74 6.68 -11.41
C THR A 25 -10.27 6.23 -11.40
N ALA A 26 -9.38 6.91 -12.12
CA ALA A 26 -7.96 6.56 -12.15
C ALA A 26 -7.29 6.71 -10.77
N GLN A 27 -7.57 7.82 -10.06
CA GLN A 27 -7.06 8.06 -8.71
C GLN A 27 -7.61 7.02 -7.72
N LEU A 28 -8.90 6.66 -7.81
CA LEU A 28 -9.50 5.62 -6.97
C LEU A 28 -8.86 4.25 -7.21
N VAL A 29 -8.63 3.86 -8.48
CA VAL A 29 -7.98 2.59 -8.82
C VAL A 29 -6.57 2.53 -8.25
N LEU A 30 -5.78 3.61 -8.38
CA LEU A 30 -4.44 3.68 -7.80
C LEU A 30 -4.47 3.59 -6.27
N LEU A 31 -5.43 4.25 -5.62
CA LEU A 31 -5.58 4.21 -4.17
C LEU A 31 -5.93 2.80 -3.67
N VAL A 32 -6.86 2.12 -4.34
CA VAL A 32 -7.22 0.73 -4.04
C VAL A 32 -6.05 -0.22 -4.28
N ALA A 33 -5.37 -0.08 -5.43
CA ALA A 33 -4.20 -0.91 -5.75
C ALA A 33 -3.09 -0.74 -4.70
N GLY A 34 -2.79 0.50 -4.30
CA GLY A 34 -1.81 0.79 -3.25
C GLY A 34 -2.20 0.18 -1.89
N GLY A 35 -3.47 0.30 -1.50
CA GLY A 35 -3.99 -0.32 -0.27
C GLY A 35 -3.89 -1.85 -0.28
N LEU A 36 -4.18 -2.49 -1.41
CA LEU A 36 -4.02 -3.93 -1.58
C LEU A 36 -2.56 -4.36 -1.51
N LEU A 37 -1.65 -3.66 -2.20
CA LEU A 37 -0.21 -3.92 -2.15
C LEU A 37 0.33 -3.84 -0.72
N TYR A 38 -0.03 -2.78 0.01
CA TYR A 38 0.39 -2.62 1.41
C TYR A 38 -0.15 -3.74 2.29
N THR A 39 -1.41 -4.14 2.08
CA THR A 39 -2.07 -5.21 2.85
C THR A 39 -1.44 -6.58 2.56
N VAL A 40 -1.10 -6.87 1.30
CA VAL A 40 -0.45 -8.14 0.90
C VAL A 40 1.00 -8.24 1.38
N GLY A 41 1.70 -7.13 1.58
CA GLY A 41 3.04 -7.15 2.16
C GLY A 41 3.08 -7.61 3.63
N ILE A 42 2.03 -7.34 4.41
CA ILE A 42 1.96 -7.68 5.84
C ILE A 42 2.13 -9.18 6.10
N PRO A 43 1.37 -10.11 5.46
CA PRO A 43 1.54 -11.53 5.70
C PRO A 43 2.94 -12.03 5.33
N VAL A 44 3.64 -11.38 4.39
CA VAL A 44 5.03 -11.71 4.03
C VAL A 44 5.97 -11.37 5.19
N LEU A 45 5.83 -10.17 5.77
CA LEU A 45 6.62 -9.74 6.92
C LEU A 45 6.35 -10.60 8.16
N VAL A 46 5.07 -10.84 8.49
CA VAL A 46 4.67 -11.53 9.72
C VAL A 46 4.99 -13.03 9.69
N ARG A 47 4.87 -13.67 8.51
CA ARG A 47 5.19 -15.10 8.38
C ARG A 47 6.65 -15.37 8.09
N GLU A 48 7.44 -14.33 7.85
CA GLU A 48 8.84 -14.41 7.42
C GLU A 48 9.01 -15.32 6.18
N ARG A 49 8.02 -15.27 5.27
CA ARG A 49 7.94 -16.13 4.08
C ARG A 49 7.26 -15.40 2.91
N PRO A 50 7.72 -15.60 1.66
CA PRO A 50 8.82 -16.47 1.27
C PRO A 50 10.19 -15.87 1.58
N ASP A 51 11.21 -16.72 1.72
CA ASP A 51 12.58 -16.32 2.02
C ASP A 51 13.56 -16.93 0.99
N PRO A 52 13.58 -16.40 -0.24
CA PRO A 52 14.27 -17.05 -1.36
C PRO A 52 15.80 -16.97 -1.25
N TRP A 53 16.34 -15.85 -0.74
CA TRP A 53 17.77 -15.67 -0.51
C TRP A 53 18.02 -15.01 0.85
N PRO A 54 18.00 -15.76 1.97
CA PRO A 54 18.01 -15.20 3.33
C PRO A 54 19.22 -14.30 3.67
N ARG A 55 20.30 -14.37 2.88
CA ARG A 55 21.51 -13.55 3.07
C ARG A 55 21.50 -12.23 2.32
N THR A 56 20.63 -12.06 1.32
CA THR A 56 20.69 -10.91 0.40
C THR A 56 19.32 -10.36 -0.03
N PHE A 57 18.30 -11.21 -0.12
CA PHE A 57 16.96 -10.84 -0.54
C PHE A 57 15.95 -11.88 -0.03
N GLY A 58 15.45 -11.66 1.17
CA GLY A 58 14.50 -12.52 1.87
C GLY A 58 13.10 -11.92 1.94
N TYR A 59 12.32 -12.37 2.93
CA TYR A 59 10.96 -11.89 3.16
C TYR A 59 10.90 -10.38 3.43
N HIS A 60 11.95 -9.81 4.02
CA HIS A 60 11.99 -8.40 4.42
C HIS A 60 12.07 -7.48 3.20
N GLU A 61 12.94 -7.81 2.24
CA GLU A 61 13.09 -7.08 0.99
C GLU A 61 11.84 -7.23 0.11
N ILE A 62 11.19 -8.40 0.13
CA ILE A 62 9.90 -8.60 -0.55
C ILE A 62 8.82 -7.70 0.05
N TRP A 63 8.72 -7.65 1.39
CA TRP A 63 7.81 -6.73 2.08
C TRP A 63 8.10 -5.26 1.74
N HIS A 64 9.38 -4.87 1.69
CA HIS A 64 9.77 -3.53 1.25
C HIS A 64 9.33 -3.27 -0.20
N GLY A 65 9.46 -4.24 -1.10
CA GLY A 65 8.97 -4.13 -2.48
C GLY A 65 7.47 -3.81 -2.55
N PHE A 66 6.64 -4.54 -1.79
CA PHE A 66 5.21 -4.23 -1.68
C PHE A 66 4.96 -2.82 -1.14
N THR A 67 5.72 -2.42 -0.12
CA THR A 67 5.59 -1.10 0.52
C THR A 67 5.99 0.04 -0.43
N VAL A 68 7.07 -0.13 -1.20
CA VAL A 68 7.53 0.83 -2.22
C VAL A 68 6.50 0.95 -3.35
N ALA A 69 5.96 -0.17 -3.84
CA ALA A 69 4.94 -0.16 -4.87
C ALA A 69 3.65 0.54 -4.39
N ALA A 70 3.21 0.25 -3.15
CA ALA A 70 2.09 0.95 -2.53
C ALA A 70 2.34 2.47 -2.41
N GLY A 71 3.54 2.86 -1.97
CA GLY A 71 3.96 4.26 -1.90
C GLY A 71 3.97 4.94 -3.27
N ALA A 72 4.40 4.26 -4.32
CA ALA A 72 4.37 4.78 -5.69
C ALA A 72 2.93 5.01 -6.19
N CYS A 73 2.00 4.09 -5.91
CA CYS A 73 0.59 4.30 -6.20
C CYS A 73 0.03 5.53 -5.46
N HIS A 74 0.33 5.66 -4.16
CA HIS A 74 -0.14 6.80 -3.37
C HIS A 74 0.45 8.13 -3.87
N PHE A 75 1.74 8.15 -4.19
CA PHE A 75 2.39 9.29 -4.81
C PHE A 75 1.73 9.67 -6.12
N ALA A 76 1.41 8.71 -6.99
CA ALA A 76 0.73 8.96 -8.25
C ALA A 76 -0.68 9.55 -8.04
N VAL A 77 -1.44 9.09 -7.03
CA VAL A 77 -2.73 9.70 -6.68
C VAL A 77 -2.56 11.19 -6.34
N VAL A 78 -1.61 11.51 -5.46
CA VAL A 78 -1.35 12.89 -5.04
C VAL A 78 -0.84 13.73 -6.20
N ALA A 79 0.08 13.20 -7.02
CA ALA A 79 0.59 13.87 -8.21
C ALA A 79 -0.55 14.22 -9.17
N LEU A 80 -1.40 13.26 -9.51
CA LEU A 80 -2.58 13.48 -10.36
C LEU A 80 -3.57 14.47 -9.74
N LEU A 81 -3.70 14.49 -8.41
CA LEU A 81 -4.59 15.42 -7.71
C LEU A 81 -4.09 16.87 -7.78
N VAL A 82 -2.77 17.09 -7.68
CA VAL A 82 -2.20 18.45 -7.68
C VAL A 82 -1.94 19.00 -9.09
N THR A 83 -1.92 18.13 -10.11
CA THR A 83 -1.74 18.53 -11.52
C THR A 83 -3.02 18.52 -12.35
N ALA A 84 -4.16 18.17 -11.76
CA ALA A 84 -5.48 18.28 -12.38
C ALA A 84 -6.04 19.70 -12.23
#